data_AF-A0A8H7L4J0-F1
#
_entry.id   AF-A0A8H7L4J0-F1
#
_cell.length_a   1.000
_cell.length_b   1.000
_cell.length_c   1.000
_cell.angle_alpha   90.00
_cell.angle_beta   90.00
_cell.angle_gamma   90.00
#
_symmetry.space_group_name_H-M   'P 1'
#
loop_
_entity.id
_entity.type
_entity.pdbx_description
1 polymer ?
#
loop_
_entity_poly.entity_id
_entity_poly.type
_entity_poly.pdbx_seq_one_letter_code
_entity_poly.pdbx_strand_id
1 'polypeptide(L)'
;MRRNRPAAGTPKAIANAMKSKGLQRLRWYCQVCEKQCRDENGFKCHAASESHLRQMLVVGEHAGKHISDFSMTFQSEFVALLSRRFGTKRVRANQVYQEYIADKHHVHMNSTRWVTLTEFIKHLGRSGVARVDDTEKGWFIAWVDNSPKALAKAEAGMKKDRATISDEARERQLIAEQIERAAAEEPGGLLTLTTSIMRMRQQVIASSG
;
A
#
# COMPACT_ATOMS: atom_id res chain seq x y z
N MET A 1 12.63 42.29 18.05
CA MET A 1 14.02 42.06 17.56
C MET A 1 14.04 41.00 16.46
N ARG A 2 14.25 41.41 15.19
CA ARG A 2 14.49 40.46 14.09
C ARG A 2 15.85 39.79 14.33
N ARG A 3 15.87 38.53 14.77
CA ARG A 3 17.10 37.74 14.71
C ARG A 3 17.40 37.52 13.23
N ASN A 4 18.32 38.30 12.67
CA ASN A 4 18.79 38.14 11.30
C ASN A 4 19.15 36.68 11.08
N ARG A 5 18.49 36.04 10.11
CA ARG A 5 18.89 34.73 9.63
C ARG A 5 20.32 34.90 9.10
N PRO A 6 21.31 34.18 9.65
CA PRO A 6 22.68 34.31 9.17
C PRO A 6 22.74 33.94 7.69
N ALA A 7 23.52 34.69 6.90
CA ALA A 7 23.69 34.43 5.48
C ALA A 7 24.15 32.98 5.24
N ALA A 8 23.62 32.37 4.17
CA ALA A 8 23.97 31.01 3.79
C ALA A 8 25.50 30.87 3.63
N GLY A 9 26.08 29.78 4.14
CA GLY A 9 27.53 29.54 4.09
C GLY A 9 28.36 30.17 5.21
N THR A 10 27.80 31.04 6.06
CA THR A 10 28.55 31.56 7.23
C THR A 10 28.81 30.45 8.27
N PRO A 11 29.91 30.52 9.05
CA PRO A 11 30.19 29.55 10.11
C PRO A 11 29.02 29.41 11.11
N LYS A 12 28.30 30.50 11.39
CA LYS A 12 27.09 30.50 12.23
C LYS A 12 25.91 29.80 11.57
N ALA A 13 25.69 30.00 10.26
CA ALA A 13 24.67 29.26 9.51
C ALA A 13 24.99 27.76 9.46
N ILE A 14 26.25 27.40 9.22
CA ILE A 14 26.72 26.00 9.19
C ILE A 14 26.59 25.37 10.58
N ALA A 15 27.04 26.03 11.64
CA ALA A 15 26.91 25.52 13.01
C ALA A 15 25.44 25.33 13.43
N ASN A 16 24.55 26.26 13.03
CA ASN A 16 23.12 26.11 13.27
C ASN A 16 22.52 24.94 12.47
N ALA A 17 22.91 24.80 11.19
CA ALA A 17 22.49 23.69 10.35
C ALA A 17 22.96 22.35 10.94
N MET A 18 24.21 22.24 11.39
CA MET A 18 24.77 21.07 12.05
C MET A 18 24.03 20.72 13.35
N LYS A 19 23.71 21.72 14.18
CA LYS A 19 22.92 21.53 15.42
C LYS A 19 21.46 21.15 15.17
N SER A 20 20.95 21.39 13.96
CA SER A 20 19.61 21.01 13.51
C SER A 20 19.58 19.73 12.68
N LYS A 21 20.69 19.00 12.58
CA LYS A 21 20.73 17.69 11.90
C LYS A 21 19.96 16.67 12.73
N GLY A 22 19.18 15.83 12.05
CA GLY A 22 18.35 14.78 12.65
C GLY A 22 16.91 15.23 12.93
N LEU A 23 15.99 14.27 12.91
CA LEU A 23 14.57 14.51 13.16
C LEU A 23 14.37 14.79 14.65
N GLN A 24 14.07 16.05 15.00
CA GLN A 24 13.66 16.44 16.34
C GLN A 24 12.19 16.05 16.57
N ARG A 25 11.73 16.04 17.83
CA ARG A 25 10.33 15.70 18.12
C ARG A 25 9.40 16.71 17.44
N LEU A 26 8.53 16.21 16.57
CA LEU A 26 7.54 16.99 15.83
C LEU A 26 6.54 17.73 16.73
N ARG A 27 6.36 17.26 17.98
CA ARG A 27 5.53 17.95 18.98
C ARG A 27 5.95 19.41 19.21
N TRP A 28 7.20 19.76 18.90
CA TRP A 28 7.73 21.12 19.07
C TRP A 28 7.94 21.85 17.74
N TYR A 29 7.30 21.40 16.67
CA TYR A 29 7.30 22.08 15.37
C TYR A 29 6.08 23.01 15.26
N CYS A 30 6.29 24.25 14.82
CA CYS A 30 5.21 25.16 14.48
C CYS A 30 5.03 25.21 12.96
N GLN A 31 3.88 24.76 12.46
CA GLN A 31 3.58 24.79 11.03
C GLN A 31 3.35 26.19 10.50
N VAL A 32 2.64 27.03 11.25
CA VAL A 32 2.35 28.43 10.87
C VAL A 32 3.64 29.23 10.67
N CYS A 33 4.64 28.99 11.52
CA CYS A 33 5.92 29.68 11.47
C CYS A 33 7.02 28.91 10.72
N GLU A 34 6.72 27.70 10.21
CA GLU A 34 7.67 26.75 9.62
C GLU A 34 8.95 26.60 10.45
N LYS A 35 8.77 26.40 11.76
CA LYS A 35 9.85 26.50 12.74
C LYS A 35 9.89 25.30 13.68
N GLN A 36 10.98 24.54 13.59
CA GLN A 36 11.32 23.53 14.58
C GLN A 36 11.88 24.18 15.86
N CYS A 37 11.24 23.93 17.00
CA CYS A 37 11.77 24.24 18.32
C CYS A 37 12.46 23.02 18.92
N ARG A 38 13.48 23.26 19.74
CA ARG A 38 14.39 22.20 20.23
C ARG A 38 13.79 21.38 21.37
N ASP A 39 12.96 22.00 22.18
CA ASP A 39 12.34 21.43 23.36
C ASP A 39 11.01 22.15 23.66
N GLU A 40 10.31 21.65 24.68
CA GLU A 40 9.02 22.20 25.10
C GLU A 40 9.12 23.67 25.53
N ASN A 41 10.18 24.07 26.24
CA ASN A 41 10.36 25.44 26.69
C ASN A 41 10.57 26.39 25.50
N GLY A 42 11.39 25.99 24.53
CA GLY A 42 11.61 26.71 23.29
C GLY A 42 10.33 26.88 22.48
N PHE A 43 9.44 25.87 22.48
CA PHE A 43 8.13 25.97 21.85
C PHE A 43 7.20 26.93 22.61
N LYS A 44 7.17 26.89 23.95
CA LYS A 44 6.39 27.85 24.77
C LYS A 44 6.83 29.29 24.52
N CYS A 45 8.14 29.57 24.57
CA CYS A 45 8.67 30.89 24.25
C CYS A 45 8.36 31.32 22.81
N HIS A 46 8.34 30.37 21.87
CA HIS A 46 7.96 30.65 20.49
C HIS A 46 6.48 31.01 20.36
N ALA A 47 5.58 30.23 20.96
CA ALA A 47 4.15 30.48 20.93
C ALA A 47 3.78 31.82 21.60
N ALA A 48 4.49 32.21 22.65
CA ALA A 48 4.32 33.51 23.30
C ALA A 48 4.95 34.69 22.55
N SER A 49 5.72 34.45 21.49
CA SER A 49 6.43 35.52 20.78
C SER A 49 5.50 36.35 19.90
N GLU A 50 5.72 37.66 19.87
CA GLU A 50 4.95 38.58 19.02
C GLU A 50 4.91 38.17 17.54
N SER A 51 6.01 37.62 17.02
CA SER A 51 6.07 37.12 15.64
C SER A 51 5.09 35.98 15.38
N HIS A 52 4.94 35.05 16.33
CA HIS A 52 3.99 33.96 16.22
C HIS A 52 2.56 34.48 16.33
N LEU A 53 2.30 35.33 17.33
CA LEU A 53 0.97 35.91 17.56
C LEU A 53 0.49 36.71 16.33
N ARG A 54 1.35 37.50 15.70
CA ARG A 54 1.02 38.22 14.46
C ARG A 54 0.63 37.28 13.32
N GLN A 55 1.35 36.16 13.16
CA GLN A 55 0.99 35.16 12.14
C GLN A 55 -0.32 34.44 12.48
N MET A 56 -0.57 34.18 13.77
CA MET A 56 -1.84 33.58 14.22
C MET A 56 -3.04 34.48 13.99
N LEU A 57 -2.89 35.81 14.03
CA LEU A 57 -3.97 36.73 13.65
C LEU A 57 -4.35 36.58 12.17
N VAL A 58 -3.35 36.51 11.28
CA VAL A 58 -3.57 36.30 9.84
C VAL A 58 -4.22 34.94 9.57
N VAL A 59 -3.74 33.89 10.24
CA VAL A 59 -4.34 32.55 10.11
C VAL A 59 -5.73 32.50 10.71
N GLY A 60 -6.00 33.21 11.81
CA GLY A 60 -7.26 33.20 12.54
C GLY A 60 -8.45 33.63 11.70
N GLU A 61 -8.27 34.62 10.83
CA GLU A 61 -9.31 35.11 9.91
C GLU A 61 -9.79 34.02 8.92
N HIS A 62 -8.91 33.06 8.58
CA HIS A 62 -9.16 32.02 7.59
C HIS A 62 -8.68 30.63 8.04
N ALA A 63 -8.84 30.31 9.32
CA ALA A 63 -8.26 29.09 9.91
C ALA A 63 -8.71 27.81 9.19
N GLY A 64 -9.99 27.74 8.81
CA GLY A 64 -10.53 26.60 8.06
C GLY A 64 -9.88 26.40 6.69
N LYS A 65 -9.56 27.49 5.98
CA LYS A 65 -8.87 27.44 4.69
C LYS A 65 -7.45 26.92 4.86
N HIS A 66 -6.68 27.46 5.81
CA HIS A 66 -5.31 27.01 6.08
C HIS A 66 -5.25 25.53 6.48
N ILE A 67 -6.16 25.06 7.34
CA ILE A 67 -6.25 23.63 7.69
C ILE A 67 -6.58 22.79 6.46
N SER A 68 -7.47 23.27 5.58
CA SER A 68 -7.79 22.57 4.34
C SER A 68 -6.58 22.48 3.41
N ASP A 69 -5.88 23.58 3.20
CA ASP A 69 -4.68 23.65 2.35
C ASP A 69 -3.59 22.71 2.89
N PHE A 70 -3.31 22.74 4.19
CA PHE A 70 -2.37 21.81 4.83
C PHE A 70 -2.80 20.35 4.65
N SER A 71 -4.09 20.04 4.79
CA SER A 71 -4.60 18.68 4.61
C SER A 71 -4.45 18.21 3.15
N MET A 72 -4.72 19.09 2.18
CA MET A 72 -4.55 18.78 0.76
C MET A 72 -3.07 18.53 0.41
N THR A 73 -2.18 19.42 0.87
CA THR A 73 -0.73 19.26 0.67
C THR A 73 -0.25 17.96 1.29
N PHE A 74 -0.58 17.70 2.57
CA PHE A 74 -0.21 16.47 3.27
C PHE A 74 -0.67 15.21 2.52
N GLN A 75 -1.93 15.16 2.10
CA GLN A 75 -2.47 14.01 1.37
C GLN A 75 -1.74 13.83 0.03
N SER A 76 -1.53 14.91 -0.72
CA SER A 76 -0.90 14.85 -2.04
C SER A 76 0.55 14.35 -1.95
N GLU A 77 1.33 14.87 -1.00
CA GLU A 77 2.73 14.48 -0.79
C GLU A 77 2.84 13.06 -0.23
N PHE A 78 1.96 12.67 0.70
CA PHE A 78 1.91 11.31 1.24
C PHE A 78 1.60 10.28 0.15
N VAL A 79 0.61 10.55 -0.70
CA VAL A 79 0.24 9.67 -1.82
C VAL A 79 1.35 9.63 -2.86
N ALA A 80 2.01 10.76 -3.15
CA ALA A 80 3.16 10.81 -4.04
C ALA A 80 4.36 10.02 -3.51
N LEU A 81 4.58 9.99 -2.19
CA LEU A 81 5.58 9.11 -1.57
C LEU A 81 5.18 7.64 -1.72
N LEU A 82 3.92 7.33 -1.38
CA LEU A 82 3.38 5.98 -1.44
C LEU A 82 3.51 5.38 -2.84
N SER A 83 3.10 6.13 -3.87
CA SER A 83 3.15 5.67 -5.26
C SER A 83 4.58 5.50 -5.79
N ARG A 84 5.49 6.43 -5.49
CA ARG A 84 6.88 6.39 -6.02
C ARG A 84 7.75 5.35 -5.33
N ARG A 85 7.66 5.21 -4.01
CA ARG A 85 8.55 4.33 -3.22
C ARG A 85 8.01 2.92 -3.06
N PHE A 86 6.71 2.79 -2.82
CA PHE A 86 6.08 1.50 -2.50
C PHE A 86 5.22 0.95 -3.64
N GLY A 87 4.67 1.82 -4.48
CA GLY A 87 3.79 1.45 -5.59
C GLY A 87 2.52 0.74 -5.07
N THR A 88 2.11 -0.31 -5.77
CA THR A 88 0.90 -1.09 -5.43
C THR A 88 1.14 -2.18 -4.38
N LYS A 89 2.35 -2.25 -3.79
CA LYS A 89 2.67 -3.24 -2.76
C LYS A 89 1.97 -2.91 -1.45
N ARG A 90 1.50 -3.96 -0.76
CA ARG A 90 0.94 -3.85 0.58
C ARG A 90 2.06 -3.59 1.60
N VAL A 91 1.98 -2.47 2.30
CA VAL A 91 2.99 -2.03 3.28
C VAL A 91 2.35 -1.51 4.56
N ARG A 92 3.09 -1.54 5.68
CA ARG A 92 2.60 -0.98 6.95
C ARG A 92 2.50 0.53 6.84
N ALA A 93 1.35 1.10 7.17
CA ALA A 93 1.13 2.53 7.02
C ALA A 93 2.04 3.38 7.93
N ASN A 94 2.37 2.87 9.12
CA ASN A 94 3.36 3.49 10.01
C ASN A 94 4.75 3.62 9.36
N GLN A 95 5.14 2.66 8.51
CA GLN A 95 6.44 2.72 7.82
C GLN A 95 6.45 3.86 6.79
N VAL A 96 5.37 3.99 6.01
CA VAL A 96 5.21 5.08 5.03
C VAL A 96 5.19 6.42 5.75
N TYR A 97 4.48 6.52 6.87
CA TYR A 97 4.41 7.75 7.66
C TYR A 97 5.76 8.16 8.26
N GLN A 98 6.53 7.22 8.81
CA GLN A 98 7.88 7.45 9.32
C GLN A 98 8.83 7.97 8.23
N GLU A 99 8.73 7.42 7.03
CA GLU A 99 9.51 7.87 5.88
C GLU A 99 9.07 9.26 5.41
N TYR A 100 7.77 9.54 5.42
CA TYR A 100 7.23 10.85 5.07
C TYR A 100 7.75 11.95 6.00
N ILE A 101 7.72 11.74 7.31
CA ILE A 101 8.20 12.72 8.30
C ILE A 101 9.73 12.77 8.44
N ALA A 102 10.48 11.97 7.68
CA ALA A 102 11.93 12.05 7.68
C ALA A 102 12.42 13.39 7.11
N ASP A 103 11.63 14.01 6.23
CA ASP A 103 11.82 15.41 5.85
C ASP A 103 11.09 16.34 6.86
N LYS A 104 11.85 17.30 7.39
CA LYS A 104 11.39 18.30 8.35
C LYS A 104 10.56 19.43 7.71
N HIS A 105 10.58 19.53 6.39
CA HIS A 105 9.88 20.59 5.65
C HIS A 105 8.49 20.15 5.17
N HIS A 106 8.17 18.87 5.24
CA HIS A 106 6.83 18.38 4.93
C HIS A 106 5.80 18.88 5.94
N VAL A 107 4.57 19.01 5.48
CA VAL A 107 3.44 19.31 6.37
C VAL A 107 3.29 18.16 7.36
N HIS A 108 3.23 18.47 8.65
CA HIS A 108 3.01 17.45 9.66
C HIS A 108 1.53 17.23 9.93
N MET A 109 1.16 15.99 10.27
CA MET A 109 -0.22 15.57 10.52
C MET A 109 -0.93 16.42 11.59
N ASN A 110 -0.20 16.91 12.61
CA ASN A 110 -0.70 17.80 13.66
C ASN A 110 -1.35 19.09 13.14
N SER A 111 -1.06 19.48 11.90
CA SER A 111 -1.53 20.71 11.26
C SER A 111 -2.67 20.45 10.27
N THR A 112 -3.12 19.21 10.17
CA THR A 112 -4.17 18.77 9.24
C THR A 112 -5.47 18.48 9.99
N ARG A 113 -6.54 18.22 9.24
CA ARG A 113 -7.82 17.78 9.79
C ARG A 113 -7.78 16.38 10.43
N TRP A 114 -6.76 15.58 10.15
CA TRP A 114 -6.62 14.21 10.67
C TRP A 114 -5.69 14.20 11.87
N VAL A 115 -6.23 13.88 13.05
CA VAL A 115 -5.45 13.94 14.30
C VAL A 115 -4.64 12.67 14.51
N THR A 116 -5.06 11.56 13.89
CA THR A 116 -4.40 10.26 14.00
C THR A 116 -4.11 9.66 12.63
N LEU A 117 -3.03 8.89 12.55
CA LEU A 117 -2.66 8.19 11.32
C LEU A 117 -3.78 7.23 10.88
N THR A 118 -4.41 6.56 11.85
CA THR A 118 -5.55 5.67 11.60
C THR A 118 -6.71 6.36 10.89
N GLU A 119 -7.07 7.56 11.34
CA GLU A 119 -8.14 8.35 10.73
C GLU A 119 -7.81 8.73 9.28
N PHE A 120 -6.57 9.18 9.05
CA PHE A 120 -6.08 9.50 7.71
C PHE A 120 -6.08 8.29 6.78
N ILE A 121 -5.61 7.13 7.24
CA ILE A 121 -5.62 5.89 6.44
C ILE A 121 -7.06 5.49 6.10
N LYS A 122 -7.97 5.51 7.07
CA LYS A 122 -9.39 5.23 6.83
C LYS A 122 -9.99 6.20 5.80
N HIS A 123 -9.57 7.47 5.81
CA HIS A 123 -9.96 8.45 4.80
C HIS A 123 -9.46 8.06 3.41
N LEU A 124 -8.19 7.66 3.26
CA LEU A 124 -7.63 7.20 1.97
C LEU A 124 -8.36 5.96 1.42
N GLY A 125 -8.79 5.07 2.31
CA GLY A 125 -9.63 3.93 1.95
C GLY A 125 -11.00 4.34 1.42
N ARG A 126 -11.70 5.25 2.12
CA ARG A 126 -13.00 5.79 1.68
C ARG A 126 -12.91 6.60 0.39
N SER A 127 -11.80 7.31 0.16
CA SER A 127 -11.60 8.10 -1.06
C SER A 127 -11.15 7.25 -2.26
N GLY A 128 -10.93 5.94 -2.09
CA GLY A 128 -10.50 5.04 -3.16
C GLY A 128 -9.06 5.26 -3.64
N VAL A 129 -8.25 6.01 -2.90
CA VAL A 129 -6.86 6.32 -3.26
C VAL A 129 -5.92 5.17 -2.91
N ALA A 130 -6.25 4.44 -1.86
CA ALA A 130 -5.48 3.29 -1.41
C ALA A 130 -6.39 2.18 -0.90
N ARG A 131 -5.98 0.93 -1.09
CA ARG A 131 -6.56 -0.22 -0.39
C ARG A 131 -6.01 -0.25 1.02
N VAL A 132 -6.88 -0.47 1.99
CA VAL A 132 -6.57 -0.40 3.40
C VAL A 132 -7.04 -1.67 4.08
N ASP A 133 -6.16 -2.31 4.84
CA ASP A 133 -6.47 -3.48 5.65
C ASP A 133 -6.11 -3.23 7.11
N ASP A 134 -7.00 -3.63 8.01
CA ASP A 134 -6.71 -3.69 9.45
C ASP A 134 -6.28 -5.11 9.82
N THR A 135 -5.23 -5.24 10.63
CA THR A 135 -4.73 -6.52 11.13
C THR A 135 -4.28 -6.35 12.58
N GLU A 136 -4.10 -7.44 13.31
CA GLU A 136 -3.55 -7.40 14.68
C GLU A 136 -2.18 -6.70 14.76
N LYS A 137 -1.41 -6.68 13.67
CA LYS A 137 -0.11 -6.02 13.58
C LYS A 137 -0.20 -4.52 13.20
N GLY A 138 -1.40 -4.00 13.07
CA GLY A 138 -1.72 -2.61 12.70
C GLY A 138 -2.22 -2.44 11.27
N TRP A 139 -2.27 -1.19 10.82
CA TRP A 139 -2.82 -0.79 9.53
C TRP A 139 -1.86 -1.00 8.37
N PHE A 140 -2.35 -1.65 7.31
CA PHE A 140 -1.67 -1.82 6.03
C PHE A 140 -2.34 -0.99 4.95
N ILE A 141 -1.52 -0.51 4.02
CA ILE A 141 -1.94 0.33 2.89
C ILE A 141 -1.26 -0.16 1.60
N ALA A 142 -2.00 -0.14 0.50
CA ALA A 142 -1.49 -0.35 -0.86
C ALA A 142 -2.07 0.72 -1.78
N TRP A 143 -1.23 1.42 -2.53
CA TRP A 143 -1.70 2.45 -3.46
C TRP A 143 -2.54 1.81 -4.58
N VAL A 144 -3.62 2.49 -4.98
CA VAL A 144 -4.41 2.13 -6.15
C VAL A 144 -3.95 2.99 -7.32
N ASP A 145 -3.32 2.36 -8.31
CA ASP A 145 -2.91 3.02 -9.55
C ASP A 145 -4.12 3.15 -10.49
N ASN A 146 -4.71 4.34 -10.51
CA ASN A 146 -5.83 4.70 -11.39
C ASN A 146 -5.35 5.30 -12.74
N SER A 147 -4.07 5.19 -13.08
CA SER A 147 -3.58 5.72 -14.36
C SER A 147 -4.19 4.94 -15.54
N PRO A 148 -4.43 5.59 -16.70
CA PRO A 148 -4.99 4.92 -17.89
C PRO A 148 -4.15 3.71 -18.32
N LYS A 149 -2.84 3.78 -18.13
CA LYS A 149 -1.90 2.70 -18.43
C LYS A 149 -2.08 1.50 -17.48
N ALA A 150 -2.31 1.75 -16.20
CA ALA A 150 -2.57 0.70 -15.23
C ALA A 150 -3.93 0.03 -15.46
N LEU A 151 -4.96 0.82 -15.78
CA LEU A 151 -6.28 0.32 -16.15
C LEU A 151 -6.22 -0.55 -17.42
N ALA A 152 -5.54 -0.10 -18.48
CA ALA A 152 -5.37 -0.88 -19.70
C ALA A 152 -4.61 -2.19 -19.47
N LYS A 153 -3.60 -2.19 -18.59
CA LYS A 153 -2.86 -3.40 -18.22
C LYS A 153 -3.73 -4.37 -17.41
N ALA A 154 -4.54 -3.85 -16.48
CA ALA A 154 -5.46 -4.65 -15.69
C ALA A 154 -6.54 -5.28 -16.59
N GLU A 155 -7.10 -4.53 -17.52
CA GLU A 155 -8.09 -5.02 -18.49
C GLU A 155 -7.49 -6.08 -19.43
N ALA A 156 -6.27 -5.86 -19.93
CA ALA A 156 -5.57 -6.85 -20.75
C ALA A 156 -5.27 -8.14 -19.97
N GLY A 157 -4.92 -8.03 -18.67
CA GLY A 157 -4.76 -9.18 -17.78
C GLY A 157 -6.06 -9.95 -17.60
N MET A 158 -7.15 -9.26 -17.24
CA MET A 158 -8.47 -9.87 -17.07
C MET A 158 -8.97 -10.54 -18.36
N LYS A 159 -8.71 -9.94 -19.53
CA LYS A 159 -9.07 -10.54 -20.82
C LYS A 159 -8.27 -11.82 -21.10
N LYS A 160 -6.99 -11.84 -20.75
CA LYS A 160 -6.15 -13.06 -20.84
C LYS A 160 -6.63 -14.12 -19.87
N ASP A 161 -6.83 -13.78 -18.61
CA ASP A 161 -7.29 -14.73 -17.59
C ASP A 161 -8.65 -15.34 -17.96
N ARG A 162 -9.58 -14.52 -18.47
CA ARG A 162 -10.87 -14.99 -18.99
C ARG A 162 -10.72 -15.92 -20.20
N ALA A 163 -9.78 -15.63 -21.10
CA ALA A 163 -9.49 -16.50 -22.23
C ALA A 163 -8.90 -17.84 -21.75
N THR A 164 -7.93 -17.81 -20.83
CA THR A 164 -7.33 -19.02 -20.25
C THR A 164 -8.37 -19.88 -19.53
N ILE A 165 -9.26 -19.28 -18.72
CA ILE A 165 -10.36 -20.00 -18.06
C ILE A 165 -11.29 -20.64 -19.10
N SER A 166 -11.58 -19.95 -20.20
CA SER A 166 -12.41 -20.52 -21.27
C SER A 166 -11.72 -21.66 -22.00
N ASP A 167 -10.41 -21.58 -22.21
CA ASP A 167 -9.61 -22.62 -22.87
C ASP A 167 -9.48 -23.85 -21.96
N GLU A 168 -9.19 -23.67 -20.67
CA GLU A 168 -9.17 -24.76 -19.67
C GLU A 168 -10.53 -25.46 -19.55
N ALA A 169 -11.63 -24.71 -19.58
CA ALA A 169 -12.98 -25.28 -19.57
C ALA A 169 -13.24 -26.14 -20.81
N ARG A 170 -12.76 -25.70 -21.98
CA ARG A 170 -12.89 -26.45 -23.24
C ARG A 170 -12.03 -27.71 -23.25
N GLU A 171 -10.80 -27.63 -22.75
CA GLU A 171 -9.93 -28.81 -22.58
C GLU A 171 -10.54 -29.84 -21.63
N ARG A 172 -11.13 -29.42 -20.51
CA ARG A 172 -11.82 -30.34 -19.59
C ARG A 172 -12.97 -31.08 -20.27
N GLN A 173 -13.73 -30.41 -21.14
CA GLN A 173 -14.81 -31.06 -21.89
C GLN A 173 -14.26 -32.10 -22.88
N LEU A 174 -13.21 -31.77 -23.63
CA LEU A 174 -12.60 -32.71 -24.58
C LEU A 174 -11.99 -33.93 -23.89
N ILE A 175 -11.35 -33.75 -22.73
CA ILE A 175 -10.82 -34.86 -21.93
C ILE A 175 -11.95 -35.75 -21.42
N ALA A 176 -13.06 -35.17 -20.94
CA ALA A 176 -14.22 -35.94 -20.49
C ALA A 176 -14.83 -36.78 -21.61
N GLU A 177 -14.96 -36.21 -22.82
CA GLU A 177 -15.48 -36.92 -24.00
C GLU A 177 -14.57 -38.08 -24.43
N GLN A 178 -13.24 -37.90 -24.37
CA GLN A 178 -12.29 -38.98 -24.65
C GLN A 178 -12.36 -40.11 -23.61
N ILE A 179 -12.54 -39.78 -22.32
CA ILE A 179 -12.71 -40.77 -21.25
C ILE A 179 -14.01 -41.55 -21.45
N GLU A 180 -15.11 -40.86 -21.77
CA GLU A 180 -16.41 -41.49 -22.02
C GLU A 180 -16.36 -42.42 -23.24
N ARG A 181 -15.72 -41.98 -24.33
CA ARG A 181 -15.53 -42.81 -25.53
C ARG A 181 -14.64 -44.02 -25.26
N ALA A 182 -13.54 -43.86 -24.52
CA ALA A 182 -12.68 -44.98 -24.12
C ALA A 182 -13.42 -45.98 -23.21
N ALA A 183 -14.26 -45.49 -22.29
CA ALA A 183 -15.11 -46.34 -21.45
C ALA A 183 -16.19 -47.08 -22.25
N ALA A 184 -16.72 -46.48 -23.32
CA ALA A 184 -17.72 -47.08 -24.20
C ALA A 184 -17.13 -48.07 -25.23
N GLU A 185 -15.86 -47.94 -25.59
CA GLU A 185 -15.12 -48.92 -26.41
C GLU A 185 -14.59 -50.12 -25.60
N GLU A 186 -14.56 -50.01 -24.25
CA GLU A 186 -14.22 -51.09 -23.29
C GLU A 186 -15.43 -51.84 -22.62
N PRO A 187 -16.48 -52.35 -23.32
CA PRO A 187 -17.42 -53.31 -22.74
C PRO A 187 -17.06 -54.79 -23.00
N GLY A 188 -15.85 -55.13 -23.50
CA GLY A 188 -15.58 -56.49 -24.00
C GLY A 188 -14.22 -57.14 -23.70
N GLY A 189 -13.21 -56.40 -23.21
CA GLY A 189 -11.84 -56.92 -23.10
C GLY A 189 -11.57 -57.84 -21.91
N LEU A 190 -12.28 -57.65 -20.79
CA LEU A 190 -11.97 -58.36 -19.53
C LEU A 190 -12.63 -59.76 -19.42
N LEU A 191 -13.68 -60.04 -20.20
CA LEU A 191 -14.39 -61.33 -20.18
C LEU A 191 -13.75 -62.40 -21.08
N THR A 192 -12.96 -62.02 -22.09
CA THR A 192 -12.31 -62.97 -23.01
C THR A 192 -11.01 -63.53 -22.43
N LEU A 193 -10.24 -62.74 -21.67
CA LEU A 193 -9.01 -63.20 -21.01
C LEU A 193 -9.27 -64.17 -19.85
N THR A 194 -10.33 -63.96 -19.08
CA THR A 194 -10.70 -64.84 -17.96
C THR A 194 -11.18 -66.21 -18.44
N THR A 195 -11.89 -66.27 -19.56
CA THR A 195 -12.40 -67.52 -20.15
C THR A 195 -11.27 -68.38 -20.75
N SER A 196 -10.25 -67.77 -21.35
CA SER A 196 -9.10 -68.51 -21.91
C SER A 196 -8.18 -69.07 -20.82
N ILE A 197 -7.96 -68.32 -19.74
CA ILE A 197 -7.15 -68.77 -18.59
C ILE A 197 -7.84 -69.89 -17.81
N MET A 198 -9.18 -69.84 -17.67
CA MET A 198 -9.94 -70.92 -17.03
C MET A 198 -9.93 -72.23 -17.86
N ARG A 199 -9.96 -72.15 -19.20
CA ARG A 199 -9.85 -73.35 -20.06
C ARG A 199 -8.46 -73.99 -20.01
N MET A 200 -7.39 -73.20 -19.94
CA MET A 200 -6.02 -73.73 -19.82
C MET A 200 -5.79 -74.44 -18.47
N ARG A 201 -6.39 -73.95 -17.38
CA ARG A 201 -6.28 -74.61 -16.07
C ARG A 201 -6.95 -75.99 -16.02
N GLN A 202 -8.03 -76.22 -16.77
CA GLN A 202 -8.73 -77.51 -16.76
C GLN A 202 -8.00 -78.60 -17.57
N GLN A 203 -7.23 -78.21 -18.60
CA GLN A 203 -6.41 -79.16 -19.39
C GLN A 203 -5.15 -79.62 -18.64
N VAL A 204 -4.53 -78.78 -17.83
CA VAL A 204 -3.32 -79.14 -17.07
C VAL A 204 -3.63 -80.10 -15.90
N ILE A 205 -4.84 -80.02 -15.33
CA ILE A 205 -5.30 -80.91 -14.24
C ILE A 205 -5.69 -82.29 -14.78
N ALA A 206 -6.16 -82.39 -16.03
CA ALA A 206 -6.54 -83.67 -16.66
C ALA A 206 -5.35 -84.49 -17.18
N SER A 207 -4.16 -83.90 -17.32
CA SER A 207 -2.94 -84.56 -17.81
C SER A 207 -1.97 -84.99 -16.70
N SER A 208 -2.39 -84.90 -15.44
CA SER A 208 -1.57 -85.25 -14.25
C SER A 208 -2.20 -86.35 -13.37
N GLY A 209 -3.14 -87.12 -13.95
CA GLY A 209 -3.68 -88.36 -13.36
C GLY A 209 -3.11 -89.61 -14.02
#